data_AF-A0A1W1CEG8-F1
#
_entry.id   AF-A0A1W1CEG8-F1
#
_cell.length_a   1.000
_cell.length_b   1.000
_cell.length_c   1.000
_cell.angle_alpha   90.00
_cell.angle_beta   90.00
_cell.angle_gamma   90.00
#
_symmetry.space_group_name_H-M   'P 1'
#
loop_
_entity.id
_entity.type
_entity.pdbx_description
1 polymer ?
#
loop_
_entity_poly.entity_id
_entity_poly.type
_entity_poly.pdbx_seq_one_letter_code
_entity_poly.pdbx_strand_id
1 'polypeptide(L)'
;MVFQSIIKFIPALLYSIVFLGLFYWQFISVYAFIINHYKESKLFILYGYLFVYLFGVSIVTVTLTNLLHKYIIKSVAFVAIIIGTLLIFYGLSFGEFYHIIEYFITHPLPSNSIMGMIFFIVLSIGYSLYSIGILFFKESIPLSHIVFFLGIGTFYSAGFIHYYCMPLL
;
A
#
# COMPACT_ATOMS: atom_id res chain seq x y z
N MET A 1 -7.60 -27.61 20.12
CA MET A 1 -7.21 -26.19 19.88
C MET A 1 -6.25 -26.02 18.70
N VAL A 2 -5.18 -26.81 18.58
CA VAL A 2 -4.17 -26.64 17.50
C VAL A 2 -4.73 -26.87 16.08
N PHE A 3 -5.58 -27.88 15.89
CA PHE A 3 -6.11 -28.26 14.57
C PHE A 3 -7.01 -27.18 13.93
N GLN A 4 -7.87 -26.51 14.72
CA GLN A 4 -8.69 -25.40 14.23
C GLN A 4 -7.85 -24.16 13.85
N SER A 5 -6.74 -23.90 14.53
CA SER A 5 -5.78 -22.85 14.14
C SER A 5 -5.05 -23.20 12.84
N ILE A 6 -4.64 -24.46 12.66
CA ILE A 6 -3.98 -24.94 11.42
C ILE A 6 -4.93 -24.81 10.22
N ILE A 7 -6.20 -25.19 10.37
CA ILE A 7 -7.20 -25.07 9.29
C ILE A 7 -7.44 -23.61 8.90
N LYS A 8 -7.35 -22.64 9.82
CA LYS A 8 -7.43 -21.20 9.50
C LYS A 8 -6.15 -20.65 8.85
N PHE A 9 -5.02 -21.33 9.03
CA PHE A 9 -3.72 -20.92 8.54
C PHE A 9 -3.53 -21.23 7.05
N ILE A 10 -4.09 -22.34 6.57
CA ILE A 10 -3.97 -22.77 5.16
C ILE A 10 -4.65 -21.79 4.19
N PRO A 11 -5.90 -21.35 4.42
CA PRO A 11 -6.53 -20.30 3.61
C PRO A 11 -5.76 -18.98 3.68
N ALA A 12 -5.26 -18.60 4.87
CA ALA A 12 -4.47 -17.39 5.05
C ALA A 12 -3.21 -17.39 4.17
N LEU A 13 -2.48 -18.50 4.14
CA LEU A 13 -1.32 -18.72 3.27
C LEU A 13 -1.71 -18.67 1.80
N LEU A 14 -2.76 -19.37 1.38
CA LEU A 14 -3.23 -19.37 -0.01
C LEU A 14 -3.62 -17.96 -0.48
N TYR A 15 -4.38 -17.22 0.33
CA TYR A 15 -4.71 -15.83 0.03
C TYR A 15 -3.46 -14.97 -0.04
N SER A 16 -2.51 -15.15 0.87
CA SER A 16 -1.24 -14.41 0.85
C SER A 16 -0.45 -14.68 -0.44
N ILE A 17 -0.34 -15.94 -0.87
CA ILE A 17 0.36 -16.35 -2.09
C ILE A 17 -0.31 -15.76 -3.33
N VAL A 18 -1.63 -15.85 -3.44
CA VAL A 18 -2.38 -15.29 -4.57
C VAL A 18 -2.22 -13.76 -4.60
N PHE A 19 -2.32 -13.11 -3.44
CA PHE A 19 -2.20 -11.67 -3.35
C PHE A 19 -0.78 -11.20 -3.72
N LEU A 20 0.26 -11.87 -3.19
CA LEU A 20 1.66 -11.58 -3.52
C LEU A 20 2.00 -11.87 -4.98
N GLY A 21 1.48 -12.97 -5.53
CA GLY A 21 1.68 -13.33 -6.93
C GLY A 21 1.08 -12.30 -7.89
N LEU A 22 -0.17 -11.86 -7.62
CA LEU A 22 -0.81 -10.79 -8.40
C LEU A 22 -0.06 -9.46 -8.28
N PHE A 23 0.40 -9.12 -7.06
CA PHE A 23 1.17 -7.91 -6.82
C PHE A 23 2.50 -7.91 -7.57
N TYR A 24 3.23 -9.03 -7.49
CA TYR A 24 4.53 -9.22 -8.14
C TYR A 24 4.41 -9.20 -9.66
N TRP A 25 3.38 -9.85 -10.21
CA TRP A 25 3.10 -9.84 -11.64
C TRP A 25 2.76 -8.43 -12.15
N GLN A 26 1.92 -7.69 -11.43
CA GLN A 26 1.66 -6.28 -11.74
C GLN A 26 2.95 -5.45 -11.69
N PHE A 27 3.79 -5.66 -10.68
CA PHE A 27 5.01 -4.88 -10.49
C PHE A 27 6.06 -5.15 -11.56
N ILE A 28 6.23 -6.38 -12.04
CA ILE A 28 7.25 -6.67 -13.06
C ILE A 28 6.74 -6.38 -14.47
N SER A 29 5.55 -6.86 -14.82
CA SER A 29 5.10 -6.84 -16.21
C SER A 29 4.51 -5.50 -16.61
N VAL A 30 3.72 -4.88 -15.73
CA VAL A 30 3.01 -3.63 -16.07
C VAL A 30 3.93 -2.43 -15.86
N TYR A 31 4.68 -2.41 -14.77
CA TYR A 31 5.53 -1.29 -14.39
C TYR A 31 6.69 -1.05 -15.36
N ALA A 32 7.42 -2.12 -15.72
CA ALA A 32 8.55 -2.03 -16.64
C ALA A 32 8.13 -1.62 -18.06
N PHE A 33 6.93 -2.03 -18.49
CA PHE A 33 6.37 -1.65 -19.78
C PHE A 33 6.04 -0.15 -19.85
N ILE A 34 5.41 0.39 -18.80
CA ILE A 34 4.95 1.79 -18.82
C ILE A 34 6.13 2.77 -18.73
N ILE A 35 7.17 2.47 -17.94
CA ILE A 35 8.38 3.32 -17.83
C ILE A 35 9.09 3.48 -19.18
N ASN A 36 9.18 2.41 -19.97
CA ASN A 36 9.85 2.47 -21.26
C ASN A 36 9.10 3.29 -22.32
N HIS A 37 7.79 3.55 -22.14
CA HIS A 37 6.96 4.17 -23.17
C HIS A 37 6.78 5.70 -23.02
N TYR A 38 7.12 6.32 -21.88
CA TYR A 38 6.62 7.67 -21.52
C TYR A 38 7.69 8.70 -21.08
N LYS A 39 8.87 8.70 -21.71
CA LYS A 39 10.11 9.24 -21.11
C LYS A 39 10.29 10.76 -20.84
N GLU A 40 9.56 11.71 -21.41
CA GLU A 40 10.02 13.13 -21.32
C GLU A 40 9.06 14.17 -20.70
N SER A 41 7.75 14.12 -20.91
CA SER A 41 6.77 14.99 -20.22
C SER A 41 5.69 14.20 -19.48
N LYS A 42 5.44 12.99 -19.97
CA LYS A 42 4.58 11.98 -19.34
C LYS A 42 5.29 11.24 -18.20
N LEU A 43 6.60 11.47 -18.02
CA LEU A 43 7.41 10.85 -16.97
C LEU A 43 6.96 11.33 -15.58
N PHE A 44 6.65 12.62 -15.43
CA PHE A 44 6.11 13.18 -14.19
C PHE A 44 4.74 12.59 -13.83
N ILE A 45 3.81 12.59 -14.80
CA ILE A 45 2.46 12.01 -14.64
C ILE A 45 2.56 10.52 -14.30
N LEU A 46 3.44 9.81 -15.01
CA LEU A 46 3.71 8.40 -14.78
C LEU A 46 4.21 8.17 -13.36
N TYR A 47 5.29 8.85 -12.95
CA TYR A 47 5.81 8.73 -11.59
C TYR A 47 4.79 9.12 -10.53
N GLY A 48 3.90 10.06 -10.83
CA GLY A 48 2.82 10.43 -9.93
C GLY A 48 1.79 9.31 -9.74
N TYR A 49 1.35 8.68 -10.82
CA TYR A 49 0.49 7.49 -10.74
C TYR A 49 1.19 6.33 -10.03
N LEU A 50 2.47 6.10 -10.32
CA LEU A 50 3.23 5.02 -9.71
C LEU A 50 3.45 5.26 -8.22
N PHE A 51 3.69 6.51 -7.81
CA PHE A 51 3.77 6.90 -6.40
C PHE A 51 2.45 6.64 -5.67
N VAL A 52 1.33 7.10 -6.22
CA VAL A 52 0.01 6.87 -5.63
C VAL A 52 -0.33 5.39 -5.60
N TYR A 53 0.00 4.65 -6.65
CA TYR A 53 -0.18 3.22 -6.71
C TYR A 53 0.62 2.52 -5.60
N LEU A 54 1.89 2.87 -5.44
CA LEU A 54 2.78 2.23 -4.48
C LEU A 54 2.24 2.33 -3.05
N PHE A 55 1.87 3.53 -2.60
CA PHE A 55 1.42 3.72 -1.20
C PHE A 55 -0.09 3.54 -1.03
N GLY A 56 -0.89 3.92 -2.02
CA GLY A 56 -2.35 3.80 -1.99
C GLY A 56 -2.80 2.33 -2.01
N VAL A 57 -2.18 1.49 -2.84
CA VAL A 57 -2.51 0.06 -2.87
C VAL A 57 -2.15 -0.61 -1.55
N SER A 58 -1.05 -0.21 -0.91
CA SER A 58 -0.71 -0.69 0.44
C SER A 58 -1.82 -0.37 1.45
N ILE A 59 -2.31 0.88 1.48
CA ILE A 59 -3.41 1.30 2.39
C ILE A 59 -4.70 0.51 2.11
N VAL A 60 -5.05 0.33 0.84
CA VAL A 60 -6.24 -0.45 0.44
C VAL A 60 -6.08 -1.91 0.85
N THR A 61 -4.91 -2.49 0.64
CA THR A 61 -4.60 -3.88 1.01
C THR A 61 -4.73 -4.08 2.51
N VAL A 62 -4.07 -3.25 3.32
CA VAL A 62 -4.16 -3.30 4.79
C VAL A 62 -5.61 -3.12 5.26
N THR A 63 -6.38 -2.24 4.60
CA THR A 63 -7.81 -2.06 4.88
C THR A 63 -8.61 -3.32 4.61
N LEU A 64 -8.44 -3.94 3.44
CA LEU A 64 -9.13 -5.18 3.08
C LEU A 64 -8.76 -6.31 4.05
N THR A 65 -7.47 -6.46 4.39
CA THR A 65 -7.00 -7.44 5.38
C THR A 65 -7.70 -7.23 6.73
N ASN A 66 -7.79 -5.99 7.20
CA ASN A 66 -8.46 -5.68 8.47
C ASN A 66 -9.97 -5.90 8.44
N LEU A 67 -10.64 -5.59 7.32
CA LEU A 67 -12.06 -5.87 7.14
C LEU A 67 -12.34 -7.38 7.10
N LEU A 68 -11.54 -8.14 6.33
CA LEU A 68 -11.63 -9.60 6.26
C LEU A 68 -11.40 -10.22 7.63
N HIS A 69 -10.40 -9.74 8.37
CA HIS A 69 -10.16 -10.17 9.74
C HIS A 69 -11.35 -9.90 10.66
N LYS A 70 -11.91 -8.68 10.62
CA LYS A 70 -13.03 -8.27 11.48
C LYS A 70 -14.31 -9.06 11.21
N TYR A 71 -14.67 -9.26 9.95
CA TYR A 71 -15.98 -9.79 9.57
C TYR A 71 -15.99 -11.28 9.21
N ILE A 72 -14.88 -11.82 8.68
CA ILE A 72 -14.87 -13.17 8.08
C ILE A 72 -13.89 -14.10 8.80
N ILE A 73 -12.60 -13.80 8.77
CA ILE A 73 -11.52 -14.74 9.11
C ILE A 73 -11.27 -14.81 10.62
N LYS A 74 -11.37 -13.67 11.33
CA LYS A 74 -11.18 -13.57 12.79
C LYS A 74 -9.91 -14.27 13.29
N SER A 75 -8.80 -14.03 12.60
CA SER A 75 -7.48 -14.59 12.90
C SER A 75 -6.43 -13.48 12.98
N VAL A 76 -5.75 -13.36 14.12
CA VAL A 76 -4.63 -12.43 14.32
C VAL A 76 -3.44 -12.82 13.43
N ALA A 77 -3.16 -14.13 13.34
CA ALA A 77 -2.09 -14.66 12.51
C ALA A 77 -2.27 -14.30 11.03
N PHE A 78 -3.51 -14.30 10.53
CA PHE A 78 -3.82 -13.87 9.15
C PHE A 78 -3.36 -12.42 8.89
N VAL A 79 -3.68 -11.50 9.80
CA VAL A 79 -3.30 -10.09 9.66
C VAL A 79 -1.78 -9.92 9.77
N ALA A 80 -1.16 -10.54 10.77
CA ALA A 80 0.28 -10.45 11.00
C ALA A 80 1.09 -10.98 9.82
N ILE A 81 0.68 -12.12 9.24
CA ILE A 81 1.38 -12.73 8.09
C ILE A 81 1.21 -11.86 6.84
N ILE A 82 -0.02 -11.44 6.52
CA ILE A 82 -0.23 -10.65 5.30
C ILE A 82 0.49 -9.31 5.38
N ILE A 83 0.30 -8.57 6.46
CA ILE A 83 0.90 -7.23 6.59
C ILE A 83 2.41 -7.34 6.78
N GLY A 84 2.89 -8.33 7.53
CA GLY A 84 4.33 -8.59 7.67
C GLY A 84 4.98 -8.91 6.32
N THR A 85 4.33 -9.76 5.50
CA THR A 85 4.85 -10.09 4.17
C THR A 85 4.78 -8.90 3.22
N LEU A 86 3.72 -8.09 3.31
CA LEU A 86 3.61 -6.82 2.57
C LEU A 86 4.77 -5.89 2.92
N LEU A 87 5.07 -5.69 4.22
CA LEU A 87 6.17 -4.84 4.66
C LEU A 87 7.53 -5.36 4.20
N ILE A 88 7.77 -6.67 4.28
CA ILE A 88 9.01 -7.29 3.77
C ILE A 88 9.13 -7.07 2.26
N PHE A 89 8.05 -7.30 1.50
CA PHE A 89 8.03 -7.09 0.06
C PHE A 89 8.37 -5.64 -0.30
N TYR A 90 7.71 -4.67 0.33
CA TYR A 90 8.02 -3.25 0.10
C TYR A 90 9.44 -2.89 0.53
N GLY A 91 9.95 -3.45 1.63
CA GLY A 91 11.33 -3.23 2.07
C GLY A 91 12.35 -3.77 1.06
N LEU A 92 12.15 -4.99 0.55
CA LEU A 92 13.05 -5.60 -0.43
C LEU A 92 12.97 -4.92 -1.80
N SER A 93 11.78 -4.48 -2.21
CA SER A 93 11.57 -3.76 -3.47
C SER A 93 11.96 -2.28 -3.37
N PHE A 94 12.39 -1.77 -2.21
CA PHE A 94 12.70 -0.35 -2.02
C PHE A 94 13.71 0.18 -3.03
N GLY A 95 14.77 -0.58 -3.33
CA GLY A 95 15.75 -0.21 -4.35
C GLY A 95 15.14 -0.05 -5.74
N GLU A 96 14.13 -0.85 -6.08
CA GLU A 96 13.44 -0.81 -7.36
C GLU A 96 12.52 0.40 -7.50
N PHE A 97 12.00 0.98 -6.41
CA PHE A 97 11.09 2.14 -6.50
C PHE A 97 11.63 3.42 -5.88
N TYR A 98 12.82 3.39 -5.29
CA TYR A 98 13.49 4.57 -4.74
C TYR A 98 13.67 5.67 -5.79
N HIS A 99 13.92 5.28 -7.05
CA HIS A 99 14.07 6.21 -8.16
C HIS A 99 12.83 7.11 -8.39
N ILE A 100 11.62 6.66 -8.00
CA ILE A 100 10.39 7.48 -8.04
C ILE A 100 10.48 8.60 -7.00
N ILE A 101 10.90 8.25 -5.78
CA ILE A 101 11.03 9.20 -4.66
C ILE A 101 12.15 10.20 -4.99
N GLU A 102 13.28 9.71 -5.48
CA GLU A 102 14.41 10.50 -5.94
C GLU A 102 14.03 11.48 -7.06
N TYR A 103 13.18 11.04 -8.01
CA TYR A 103 12.66 11.91 -9.07
C TYR A 103 11.92 13.13 -8.50
N PHE A 104 11.04 12.94 -7.52
CA PHE A 104 10.31 14.04 -6.89
C PHE A 104 11.16 14.91 -5.94
N ILE A 105 12.27 14.38 -5.42
CA ILE A 105 13.25 15.17 -4.66
C ILE A 105 14.04 16.08 -5.61
N THR A 106 14.49 15.54 -6.74
CA THR A 106 15.32 16.25 -7.74
C THR A 106 14.54 17.24 -8.59
N HIS A 107 13.24 16.99 -8.79
CA HIS A 107 12.30 17.88 -9.48
C HIS A 107 11.23 18.36 -8.50
N PRO A 108 11.60 19.29 -7.58
CA PRO A 108 10.82 19.56 -6.39
C PRO A 108 9.45 20.15 -6.75
N LEU A 109 8.42 19.44 -6.29
CA LEU A 109 7.07 19.97 -6.17
C LEU A 109 7.04 21.14 -5.15
N PRO A 110 5.97 21.95 -5.12
CA PRO A 110 5.76 22.91 -4.04
C PRO A 110 5.93 22.26 -2.66
N SER A 111 6.49 23.00 -1.69
CA SER A 111 6.82 22.49 -0.35
C SER A 111 5.66 21.74 0.33
N ASN A 112 4.43 22.25 0.18
CA ASN A 112 3.22 21.61 0.72
C ASN A 112 2.98 20.22 0.15
N SER A 113 3.33 20.00 -1.12
CA SER A 113 3.14 18.74 -1.84
C SER A 113 4.18 17.71 -1.43
N ILE A 114 5.44 18.14 -1.24
CA ILE A 114 6.51 17.29 -0.70
C ILE A 114 6.13 16.82 0.71
N MET A 115 5.63 17.74 1.55
CA MET A 115 5.13 17.39 2.89
C MET A 115 3.98 16.39 2.81
N GLY A 116 3.04 16.59 1.89
CA GLY A 116 1.94 15.65 1.62
C GLY A 116 2.44 14.26 1.22
N MET A 117 3.46 14.18 0.37
CA MET A 117 4.05 12.91 -0.05
C MET A 117 4.69 12.19 1.12
N ILE A 118 5.50 12.88 1.93
CA ILE A 118 6.11 12.30 3.13
C ILE A 118 5.02 11.81 4.08
N PHE A 119 3.98 12.61 4.31
CA PHE A 119 2.85 12.21 5.13
C PHE A 119 2.16 10.96 4.58
N PHE A 120 1.98 10.84 3.27
CA PHE A 120 1.34 9.68 2.65
C PHE A 120 2.18 8.40 2.78
N ILE A 121 3.51 8.51 2.64
CA ILE A 121 4.44 7.41 2.91
C ILE A 121 4.33 6.97 4.37
N VAL A 122 4.43 7.92 5.29
CA VAL A 122 4.35 7.67 6.74
C VAL A 122 2.98 7.10 7.11
N LEU A 123 1.90 7.55 6.48
CA LEU A 123 0.55 7.03 6.68
C LEU A 123 0.45 5.57 6.24
N SER A 124 0.99 5.22 5.07
CA SER A 124 0.95 3.84 4.56
C SER A 124 1.74 2.87 5.45
N ILE A 125 2.98 3.23 5.80
CA ILE A 125 3.83 2.41 6.68
C ILE A 125 3.26 2.39 8.10
N GLY A 126 2.88 3.56 8.61
CA GLY A 126 2.30 3.73 9.94
C GLY A 126 1.01 2.96 10.12
N TYR A 127 0.12 2.95 9.12
CA TYR A 127 -1.11 2.15 9.18
C TYR A 127 -0.80 0.65 9.19
N SER A 128 0.17 0.19 8.38
CA SER A 128 0.61 -1.21 8.37
C SER A 128 1.16 -1.63 9.74
N LEU A 129 2.07 -0.84 10.32
CA LEU A 129 2.66 -1.10 11.64
C LEU A 129 1.61 -1.02 12.75
N TYR A 130 0.74 0.00 12.71
CA TYR A 130 -0.38 0.13 13.63
C TYR A 130 -1.29 -1.10 13.57
N SER A 131 -1.54 -1.60 12.37
CA SER A 131 -2.40 -2.75 12.15
C SER A 131 -1.85 -4.05 12.74
N ILE A 132 -0.53 -4.19 12.85
CA ILE A 132 0.09 -5.30 13.57
C ILE A 132 0.12 -5.00 15.07
N GLY A 133 0.59 -3.80 15.44
CA GLY A 133 0.82 -3.39 16.82
C GLY A 133 -0.43 -3.42 17.69
N ILE A 134 -1.57 -2.99 17.15
CA ILE A 134 -2.84 -2.97 17.88
C ILE A 134 -3.36 -4.38 18.19
N LEU A 135 -2.97 -5.40 17.42
CA LEU A 135 -3.42 -6.78 17.64
C LEU A 135 -2.88 -7.38 18.94
N PHE A 136 -1.79 -6.82 19.48
CA PHE A 136 -1.26 -7.20 20.80
C PHE A 136 -2.12 -6.69 21.96
N PHE A 137 -2.96 -5.67 21.72
CA PHE A 137 -3.80 -5.04 22.74
C PHE A 137 -5.29 -5.29 22.54
N LYS A 138 -5.72 -5.48 21.29
CA LYS A 138 -7.13 -5.69 20.91
C LYS A 138 -7.22 -6.81 19.87
N GLU A 139 -8.23 -7.65 19.99
CA GLU A 139 -8.44 -8.76 19.03
C GLU A 139 -8.79 -8.30 17.61
N SER A 140 -9.25 -7.06 17.41
CA SER A 140 -9.48 -6.47 16.08
C SER A 140 -9.42 -4.94 16.10
N ILE A 141 -9.16 -4.33 14.93
CA ILE A 141 -9.13 -2.87 14.78
C ILE A 141 -10.56 -2.28 14.83
N PRO A 142 -10.77 -1.15 15.54
CA PRO A 142 -12.02 -0.40 15.48
C PRO A 142 -12.36 0.00 14.04
N LEU A 143 -13.62 -0.13 13.63
CA LEU A 143 -14.03 0.19 12.26
C LEU A 143 -13.75 1.66 11.91
N SER A 144 -13.94 2.56 12.88
CA SER A 144 -13.64 3.98 12.72
C SER A 144 -12.19 4.24 12.32
N HIS A 145 -11.22 3.47 12.82
CA HIS A 145 -9.82 3.64 12.46
C HIS A 145 -9.56 3.15 11.04
N ILE A 146 -10.14 1.99 10.66
CA ILE A 146 -10.05 1.46 9.30
C ILE A 146 -10.59 2.49 8.29
N VAL A 147 -11.77 3.04 8.57
CA VAL A 147 -12.42 4.04 7.72
C VAL A 147 -11.60 5.34 7.67
N PHE A 148 -11.04 5.76 8.81
CA PHE A 148 -10.20 6.97 8.87
C PHE A 148 -8.93 6.83 8.01
N PHE A 149 -8.17 5.73 8.16
CA PHE A 149 -6.97 5.49 7.35
C PHE A 149 -7.30 5.35 5.86
N LEU A 150 -8.37 4.61 5.51
CA LEU A 150 -8.82 4.50 4.14
C LEU A 150 -9.25 5.86 3.57
N GLY A 151 -10.01 6.65 4.34
CA GLY A 151 -10.52 7.95 3.93
C GLY A 151 -9.39 8.93 3.64
N ILE A 152 -8.42 9.05 4.55
CA ILE A 152 -7.24 9.91 4.32
C ILE A 152 -6.44 9.41 3.12
N GLY A 153 -6.18 8.10 3.04
CA GLY A 153 -5.36 7.55 1.97
C GLY A 153 -5.99 7.73 0.58
N THR A 154 -7.30 7.49 0.47
CA THR A 154 -8.05 7.68 -0.79
C THR A 154 -8.21 9.15 -1.15
N PHE A 155 -8.49 10.02 -0.18
CA PHE A 155 -8.56 11.46 -0.40
C PHE A 155 -7.23 12.02 -0.89
N TYR A 156 -6.13 11.64 -0.25
CA TYR A 156 -4.79 12.02 -0.69
C TYR A 156 -4.49 11.49 -2.10
N SER A 157 -4.76 10.21 -2.35
CA SER A 157 -4.53 9.58 -3.66
C SER A 157 -5.28 10.29 -4.79
N ALA A 158 -6.57 10.57 -4.57
CA ALA A 158 -7.43 11.26 -5.54
C ALA A 158 -6.97 12.70 -5.76
N GLY A 159 -6.67 13.43 -4.68
CA GLY A 159 -6.15 14.79 -4.76
C GLY A 159 -4.82 14.86 -5.51
N PHE A 160 -3.87 13.97 -5.18
CA PHE A 160 -2.58 13.93 -5.85
C PHE A 160 -2.72 13.64 -7.34
N ILE A 161 -3.54 12.65 -7.72
CA ILE A 161 -3.82 12.36 -9.13
C ILE A 161 -4.45 13.57 -9.83
N HIS A 162 -5.43 14.22 -9.19
CA HIS A 162 -6.13 15.35 -9.79
C HIS A 162 -5.19 16.54 -10.05
N TYR A 163 -4.35 16.90 -9.07
CA TYR A 163 -3.48 18.07 -9.19
C TYR A 163 -2.21 17.84 -10.00
N TYR A 164 -1.69 16.60 -10.06
CA TYR A 164 -0.37 16.33 -10.64
C TYR A 164 -0.38 15.34 -11.81
N CYS A 165 -1.43 14.54 -11.98
CA CYS A 165 -1.47 13.47 -12.97
C CYS A 165 -2.54 13.64 -14.05
N MET A 166 -3.48 14.57 -13.87
CA MET A 166 -4.41 14.96 -14.92
C MET A 166 -3.83 16.13 -15.72
N PRO A 167 -3.85 16.10 -17.07
CA PRO A 167 -3.48 17.28 -17.83
C PRO A 167 -4.46 18.40 -17.47
N LEU A 168 -3.92 19.53 -17.02
CA LEU A 168 -4.67 20.78 -16.94
C LEU A 168 -5.23 21.04 -18.35
N LEU A 169 -6.55 20.99 -18.48
CA LEU A 169 -7.26 21.55 -19.63
C LEU A 169 -6.95 23.04 -19.76
#